data_AF-A0A2V9V2M4-F1
#
_entry.id   AF-A0A2V9V2M4-F1
#
_cell.length_a   1.000
_cell.length_b   1.000
_cell.length_c   1.000
_cell.angle_alpha   90.00
_cell.angle_beta   90.00
_cell.angle_gamma   90.00
#
_symmetry.space_group_name_H-M   'P 1'
#
loop_
_entity.id
_entity.type
_entity.pdbx_description
1 polymer ?
#
loop_
_entity_poly.entity_id
_entity_poly.type
_entity_poly.pdbx_seq_one_letter_code
_entity_poly.pdbx_strand_id
1 'polypeptide(L)'
;MERTREVAGEPGDAGRNSRCHPALPSLRPQGSRPRETQRRTAVSVSQTIPSDQAAVPRGNIVRYTFIERVNHWISAVTYTYCLITGLAFWSPYLFWMATIVGGGPTARFWHPWFGLMFMVSVWFLYQTWQADMRITDADLAWKQSIDHYIRNEDEMLPPIGRFN
;
A
#
# COMPACT_ATOMS: atom_id res chain seq x y z
N MET A 1 -0.53 4.94 -55.11
CA MET A 1 0.35 6.09 -54.81
C MET A 1 1.30 5.66 -53.71
N GLU A 2 2.43 5.11 -54.13
CA GLU A 2 3.50 4.61 -53.28
C GLU A 2 4.35 5.79 -52.77
N ARG A 3 4.82 5.73 -51.52
CA ARG A 3 5.97 6.52 -51.07
C ARG A 3 6.81 5.69 -50.11
N THR A 4 7.73 4.94 -50.72
CA THR A 4 8.93 4.37 -50.11
C THR A 4 9.85 5.47 -49.58
N ARG A 5 10.35 5.32 -48.36
CA ARG A 5 11.61 5.94 -47.91
C ARG A 5 12.36 4.95 -47.02
N GLU A 6 13.21 4.18 -47.68
CA GLU A 6 14.41 3.54 -47.14
C GLU A 6 15.58 4.41 -47.61
N VAL A 7 16.41 4.93 -46.69
CA VAL A 7 17.78 5.38 -46.99
C VAL A 7 18.64 5.18 -45.74
N ALA A 8 19.55 4.23 -45.88
CA ALA A 8 20.97 4.20 -45.50
C ALA A 8 21.40 4.46 -44.05
N GLY A 9 22.18 3.50 -43.55
CA GLY A 9 23.06 3.68 -42.41
C GLY A 9 24.41 4.29 -42.80
N GLU A 10 25.22 4.50 -41.76
CA GLU A 10 26.68 4.28 -41.73
C GLU A 10 27.11 4.30 -40.24
N PRO A 11 27.97 3.38 -39.80
CA PRO A 11 28.51 3.31 -38.44
C PRO A 11 29.90 3.94 -38.36
N GLY A 12 30.21 4.56 -37.24
CA GLY A 12 31.57 4.99 -36.89
C GLY A 12 31.60 5.45 -35.44
N ASP A 13 32.70 5.41 -34.71
CA ASP A 13 34.01 4.81 -34.87
C ASP A 13 34.59 4.76 -33.44
N ALA A 14 35.58 3.91 -33.29
CA ALA A 14 36.52 3.66 -32.21
C ALA A 14 36.76 4.73 -31.12
N GLY A 15 37.22 4.25 -29.96
CA GLY A 15 38.05 5.04 -29.03
C GLY A 15 37.80 4.75 -27.56
N ARG A 16 38.16 3.57 -27.03
CA ARG A 16 39.46 3.27 -26.37
C ARG A 16 39.73 3.99 -25.04
N ASN A 17 40.26 3.19 -24.12
CA ASN A 17 41.09 3.49 -22.93
C ASN A 17 40.33 3.67 -21.60
N SER A 18 40.24 2.65 -20.74
CA SER A 18 41.33 2.01 -19.96
C SER A 18 42.09 2.99 -19.08
N ARG A 19 41.77 3.00 -17.79
CA ARG A 19 42.74 3.31 -16.72
C ARG A 19 42.51 2.38 -15.52
N CYS A 20 43.33 1.33 -15.47
CA CYS A 20 43.71 0.67 -14.21
C CYS A 20 44.73 1.56 -13.48
N HIS A 21 44.63 1.63 -12.16
CA HIS A 21 45.79 1.84 -11.29
C HIS A 21 45.75 0.85 -10.12
N PRO A 22 46.92 0.43 -9.60
CA PRO A 22 47.11 -0.86 -8.96
C PRO A 22 47.16 -0.79 -7.41
N ALA A 23 47.15 -2.00 -6.84
CA ALA A 23 47.22 -2.36 -5.43
C ALA A 23 48.45 -1.81 -4.66
N LEU A 24 48.39 -1.82 -3.31
CA LEU A 24 49.15 -2.76 -2.45
C LEU A 24 48.96 -2.47 -0.93
N PRO A 25 49.29 -3.43 -0.05
CA PRO A 25 48.76 -3.61 1.30
C PRO A 25 49.74 -3.16 2.39
N SER A 26 49.28 -3.12 3.64
CA SER A 26 50.17 -3.27 4.80
C SER A 26 49.49 -4.01 5.95
N LEU A 27 50.34 -4.73 6.68
CA LEU A 27 50.10 -5.88 7.55
C LEU A 27 49.80 -5.50 9.01
N ARG A 28 48.91 -6.29 9.67
CA ARG A 28 48.92 -6.89 11.07
C ARG A 28 49.44 -6.07 12.30
N PRO A 29 49.16 -6.42 13.58
CA PRO A 29 48.71 -7.72 14.14
C PRO A 29 47.62 -7.67 15.25
N GLN A 30 47.44 -8.85 15.83
CA GLN A 30 46.43 -9.43 16.72
C GLN A 30 46.63 -9.10 18.22
N GLY A 31 45.53 -9.09 18.98
CA GLY A 31 45.47 -9.13 20.46
C GLY A 31 44.29 -8.25 20.93
N SER A 32 43.33 -8.66 21.75
CA SER A 32 43.24 -9.68 22.79
C SER A 32 41.76 -9.83 23.19
N ARG A 33 41.21 -11.04 23.21
CA ARG A 33 40.03 -11.41 24.05
C ARG A 33 40.61 -11.89 25.39
N PRO A 34 39.99 -11.65 26.57
CA PRO A 34 38.59 -12.03 26.84
C PRO A 34 37.82 -11.14 27.84
N ARG A 35 36.49 -11.05 27.71
CA ARG A 35 35.59 -11.24 28.86
C ARG A 35 34.15 -11.38 28.41
N GLU A 36 33.68 -12.60 28.55
CA GLU A 36 32.29 -13.01 28.60
C GLU A 36 31.63 -12.35 29.81
N THR A 37 30.79 -11.33 29.54
CA THR A 37 29.80 -10.84 30.49
C THR A 37 28.47 -10.86 29.78
N GLN A 38 27.84 -12.03 29.88
CA GLN A 38 26.44 -12.28 29.62
C GLN A 38 25.59 -11.28 30.43
N ARG A 39 25.19 -10.17 29.80
CA ARG A 39 24.29 -9.18 30.39
C ARG A 39 23.08 -9.01 29.50
N ARG A 40 22.01 -9.70 29.91
CA ARG A 40 20.61 -9.49 29.53
C ARG A 40 20.34 -9.49 28.03
N THR A 41 19.95 -10.67 27.55
CA THR A 41 18.97 -10.83 26.46
C THR A 41 17.79 -9.89 26.68
N ALA A 42 17.87 -8.69 26.11
CA ALA A 42 16.70 -7.95 25.72
C ALA A 42 16.05 -8.80 24.62
N VAL A 43 14.86 -9.32 24.91
CA VAL A 43 13.98 -9.89 23.90
C VAL A 43 13.59 -8.71 23.01
N SER A 44 14.45 -8.42 22.04
CA SER A 44 14.13 -7.60 20.89
C SER A 44 13.11 -8.41 20.12
N VAL A 45 11.83 -8.12 20.35
CA VAL A 45 10.74 -8.48 19.43
C VAL A 45 10.97 -7.66 18.18
N SER A 46 12.00 -8.03 17.42
CA SER A 46 12.16 -7.67 16.03
C SER A 46 11.14 -8.55 15.32
N GLN A 47 9.90 -8.04 15.23
CA GLN A 47 8.97 -8.50 14.22
C GLN A 47 9.62 -8.24 12.87
N THR A 48 10.37 -9.23 12.40
CA THR A 48 10.80 -9.37 11.03
C THR A 48 9.51 -9.62 10.26
N ILE A 49 8.95 -8.56 9.70
CA ILE A 49 7.89 -8.67 8.69
C ILE A 49 8.46 -9.57 7.58
N PRO A 50 7.87 -10.75 7.31
CA PRO A 50 8.30 -11.56 6.19
C PRO A 50 8.05 -10.73 4.92
N SER A 51 9.13 -10.36 4.26
CA SER A 51 9.11 -9.74 2.94
C SER A 51 8.56 -10.78 1.96
N ASP A 52 7.24 -10.80 1.78
CA ASP A 52 6.49 -11.60 0.81
C ASP A 52 6.75 -11.16 -0.65
N GLN A 53 7.91 -10.54 -0.90
CA GLN A 53 8.37 -10.05 -2.20
C GLN A 53 9.23 -11.08 -2.94
N ALA A 54 9.46 -12.26 -2.36
CA ALA A 54 10.13 -13.36 -3.05
C ALA A 54 9.09 -14.14 -3.87
N ALA A 55 9.14 -14.00 -5.20
CA ALA A 55 8.34 -14.70 -6.22
C ALA A 55 7.00 -14.07 -6.62
N VAL A 56 7.02 -12.82 -7.10
CA VAL A 56 5.97 -12.36 -8.01
C VAL A 56 6.26 -12.94 -9.41
N PRO A 57 5.36 -13.74 -10.02
CA PRO A 57 5.53 -14.22 -11.39
C PRO A 57 5.70 -13.05 -12.35
N ARG A 58 6.61 -13.15 -13.33
CA ARG A 58 6.81 -12.13 -14.37
C ARG A 58 5.46 -11.86 -15.07
N GLY A 59 4.80 -10.76 -14.70
CA GLY A 59 3.49 -10.37 -15.24
C GLY A 59 2.58 -9.64 -14.24
N ASN A 60 2.76 -9.83 -12.92
CA ASN A 60 1.90 -9.17 -11.93
C ASN A 60 2.63 -8.00 -11.23
N ILE A 61 1.99 -6.84 -11.19
CA ILE A 61 2.44 -5.68 -10.42
C ILE A 61 1.65 -5.66 -9.11
N VAL A 62 2.34 -5.70 -7.97
CA VAL A 62 1.69 -5.67 -6.65
C VAL A 62 1.26 -4.24 -6.33
N ARG A 63 -0.03 -3.93 -6.55
CA ARG A 63 -0.61 -2.61 -6.21
C ARG A 63 -0.98 -2.47 -4.72
N TYR A 64 -1.31 -3.59 -4.06
CA TYR A 64 -1.66 -3.65 -2.63
C TYR A 64 -1.07 -4.90 -1.99
N THR A 65 -0.42 -4.70 -0.85
CA THR A 65 0.18 -5.74 0.00
C THR A 65 -0.89 -6.67 0.59
N PHE A 66 -0.49 -7.87 1.00
CA PHE A 66 -1.41 -8.82 1.64
C PHE A 66 -2.03 -8.25 2.93
N ILE A 67 -1.23 -7.56 3.74
CA ILE A 67 -1.67 -6.95 5.01
C ILE A 67 -2.73 -5.87 4.78
N GLU A 68 -2.54 -4.98 3.79
CA GLU A 68 -3.53 -3.96 3.43
C GLU A 68 -4.89 -4.59 3.07
N ARG A 69 -4.87 -5.71 2.33
CA ARG A 69 -6.10 -6.42 1.95
C ARG A 69 -6.80 -7.04 3.16
N VAL A 70 -6.04 -7.70 4.04
CA VAL A 70 -6.60 -8.30 5.26
C VAL A 70 -7.20 -7.23 6.16
N ASN A 71 -6.48 -6.12 6.39
CA ASN A 71 -7.01 -5.01 7.17
C ASN A 71 -8.25 -4.38 6.52
N HIS A 72 -8.26 -4.24 5.19
CA HIS A 72 -9.44 -3.76 4.47
C HIS A 72 -10.65 -4.67 4.69
N TRP A 73 -10.49 -5.99 4.59
CA TRP A 73 -11.57 -6.95 4.87
C TRP A 73 -12.06 -6.88 6.33
N ILE A 74 -11.16 -6.73 7.29
CA ILE A 74 -11.53 -6.52 8.70
C ILE A 74 -12.34 -5.23 8.85
N SER A 75 -11.87 -4.13 8.25
CA SER A 75 -12.59 -2.85 8.27
C SER A 75 -13.97 -2.96 7.63
N ALA A 76 -14.10 -3.69 6.52
CA ALA A 76 -15.37 -3.88 5.82
C ALA A 76 -16.38 -4.66 6.67
N VAL A 77 -15.96 -5.78 7.26
CA VAL A 77 -16.84 -6.61 8.10
C VAL A 77 -17.27 -5.87 9.37
N THR A 78 -16.32 -5.23 10.05
CA THR A 78 -16.60 -4.44 11.27
C THR A 78 -17.50 -3.24 10.97
N TYR A 79 -17.28 -2.56 9.84
CA TYR A 79 -18.15 -1.48 9.35
C TYR A 79 -19.56 -1.97 9.08
N THR A 80 -19.74 -3.07 8.34
CA THR A 80 -21.07 -3.61 8.03
C THR A 80 -21.85 -3.94 9.29
N TYR A 81 -21.20 -4.56 10.29
CA TYR A 81 -21.83 -4.82 11.58
C TYR A 81 -22.27 -3.52 12.27
N CYS A 82 -21.38 -2.53 12.36
CA CYS A 82 -21.66 -1.23 12.96
C CYS A 82 -22.75 -0.46 12.21
N LEU A 83 -22.78 -0.54 10.88
CA LEU A 83 -23.78 0.12 10.04
C LEU A 83 -25.16 -0.46 10.31
N ILE A 84 -25.30 -1.79 10.31
CA ILE A 84 -26.58 -2.47 10.57
C ILE A 84 -27.08 -2.15 11.97
N THR A 85 -26.22 -2.29 12.99
CA THR A 85 -26.59 -2.04 14.38
C THR A 85 -26.87 -0.57 14.67
N GLY A 86 -26.09 0.35 14.08
CA GLY A 86 -26.33 1.79 14.19
C GLY A 86 -27.63 2.21 13.52
N LEU A 87 -27.91 1.69 12.32
CA LEU A 87 -29.13 1.97 11.58
C LEU A 87 -30.37 1.42 12.30
N ALA A 88 -30.25 0.24 12.94
CA ALA A 88 -31.30 -0.34 13.76
C ALA A 88 -31.67 0.52 14.99
N PHE A 89 -30.71 1.27 15.55
CA PHE A 89 -30.96 2.17 16.68
C PHE A 89 -31.35 3.59 16.27
N TRP A 90 -31.03 4.00 15.05
CA TRP A 90 -31.33 5.33 14.53
C TRP A 90 -32.83 5.53 14.30
N SER A 91 -33.53 4.52 13.76
CA SER A 91 -34.96 4.61 13.46
C SER A 91 -35.73 3.38 13.96
N PRO A 92 -36.87 3.55 14.65
CA PRO A 92 -37.67 2.43 15.14
C PRO A 92 -38.17 1.53 14.01
N TYR A 93 -38.38 2.07 12.80
CA TYR A 93 -38.77 1.29 11.62
C TYR A 93 -37.70 0.29 11.17
N LEU A 94 -36.43 0.53 11.50
CA LEU A 94 -35.29 -0.29 11.10
C LEU A 94 -34.86 -1.25 12.22
N PHE A 95 -35.57 -1.25 13.36
CA PHE A 95 -35.21 -2.08 14.51
C PHE A 95 -35.24 -3.58 14.22
N TRP A 96 -35.99 -4.01 13.20
CA TRP A 96 -35.97 -5.42 12.74
C TRP A 96 -34.56 -5.89 12.38
N MET A 97 -33.66 -5.01 11.94
CA MET A 97 -32.26 -5.34 11.65
C MET A 97 -31.50 -5.82 12.91
N ALA A 98 -31.89 -5.34 14.09
CA ALA A 98 -31.31 -5.80 15.35
C ALA A 98 -31.61 -7.29 15.61
N THR A 99 -32.67 -7.86 15.02
CA THR A 99 -32.99 -9.28 15.20
C THR A 99 -31.98 -10.20 14.50
N ILE A 100 -31.39 -9.76 13.38
CA ILE A 100 -30.41 -10.52 12.59
C ILE A 100 -29.11 -10.73 13.38
N VAL A 101 -28.75 -9.75 14.21
CA VAL A 101 -27.51 -9.73 15.01
C VAL A 101 -27.70 -10.27 16.43
N GLY A 102 -28.85 -10.90 16.72
CA GLY A 102 -29.13 -11.51 18.03
C GLY A 102 -29.92 -10.62 19.01
N GLY A 103 -30.57 -9.56 18.52
CA GLY A 103 -31.48 -8.70 19.27
C GLY A 103 -30.87 -7.38 19.76
N GLY A 104 -31.74 -6.50 20.27
CA GLY A 104 -31.35 -5.18 20.78
C GLY A 104 -30.28 -5.20 21.89
N PRO A 105 -30.38 -6.07 22.93
CA PRO A 105 -29.37 -6.15 23.99
C PRO A 105 -27.99 -6.57 23.47
N THR A 106 -27.93 -7.62 22.64
CA THR A 106 -26.71 -8.12 22.02
C THR A 106 -26.05 -7.05 21.15
N ALA A 107 -26.84 -6.41 20.29
CA ALA A 107 -26.38 -5.33 19.43
C ALA A 107 -25.76 -4.17 20.25
N ARG A 108 -26.40 -3.74 21.35
CA ARG A 108 -25.85 -2.67 22.21
C ARG A 108 -24.54 -3.04 22.88
N PHE A 109 -24.41 -4.28 23.34
CA PHE A 109 -23.20 -4.74 24.00
C PHE A 109 -22.02 -4.82 23.02
N TRP A 110 -22.24 -5.38 21.83
CA TRP A 110 -21.17 -5.63 20.86
C TRP A 110 -20.83 -4.42 19.97
N HIS A 111 -21.79 -3.54 19.69
CA HIS A 111 -21.58 -2.36 18.84
C HIS A 111 -20.32 -1.53 19.20
N PRO A 112 -20.08 -1.13 20.47
CA PRO A 112 -18.88 -0.34 20.80
C PRO A 112 -17.57 -1.10 20.56
N TRP A 113 -17.55 -2.42 20.74
CA TRP A 113 -16.36 -3.24 20.49
C TRP A 113 -16.04 -3.34 18.99
N PHE A 114 -17.06 -3.59 18.17
CA PHE A 114 -16.91 -3.57 16.71
C PHE A 114 -16.57 -2.16 16.19
N GLY A 115 -17.11 -1.11 16.81
CA GLY A 115 -16.78 0.27 16.50
C GLY A 115 -15.31 0.59 16.82
N LEU A 116 -14.79 0.10 17.94
CA LEU A 116 -13.38 0.26 18.29
C LEU A 116 -12.46 -0.49 17.31
N MET A 117 -12.79 -1.73 16.96
CA MET A 117 -12.03 -2.50 15.97
C MET A 117 -12.03 -1.81 14.59
N PHE A 118 -13.19 -1.30 14.17
CA PHE A 118 -13.32 -0.51 12.94
C PHE A 118 -12.44 0.75 12.98
N MET A 119 -12.49 1.51 14.09
CA MET A 119 -11.69 2.72 14.27
C MET A 119 -10.19 2.43 14.14
N VAL A 120 -9.69 1.39 14.83
CA VAL A 120 -8.27 1.01 14.77
C VAL A 120 -7.87 0.55 13.37
N SER A 121 -8.73 -0.23 12.71
CA SER A 121 -8.47 -0.74 11.36
C SER A 121 -8.42 0.37 10.30
N VAL A 122 -9.37 1.31 10.34
CA VAL A 122 -9.38 2.47 9.45
C VAL A 122 -8.20 3.39 9.74
N TRP A 123 -7.86 3.60 11.02
CA TRP A 123 -6.68 4.38 11.39
C TRP A 123 -5.39 3.80 10.81
N PHE A 124 -5.21 2.48 10.87
CA PHE A 124 -4.06 1.81 10.25
C PHE A 124 -4.02 2.02 8.72
N LEU A 125 -5.16 1.87 8.05
CA LEU A 125 -5.26 2.07 6.60
C LEU A 125 -4.96 3.52 6.21
N TYR A 126 -5.51 4.47 6.97
CA TYR A 126 -5.25 5.89 6.81
C TYR A 126 -3.76 6.18 6.90
N GLN A 127 -3.08 5.78 7.98
CA GLN A 127 -1.64 5.99 8.15
C GLN A 127 -0.80 5.41 6.99
N THR A 128 -1.27 4.32 6.37
CA THR A 128 -0.59 3.70 5.23
C THR A 128 -0.76 4.51 3.94
N TRP A 129 -1.94 5.10 3.70
CA TRP A 129 -2.27 5.77 2.42
C TRP A 129 -2.20 7.29 2.45
N GLN A 130 -2.01 7.89 3.62
CA GLN A 130 -1.95 9.33 3.82
C GLN A 130 -0.95 10.07 2.92
N ALA A 131 0.21 9.46 2.63
CA ALA A 131 1.19 10.06 1.73
C ALA A 131 0.70 10.10 0.27
N ASP A 132 -0.06 9.08 -0.13
CA ASP A 132 -0.57 8.90 -1.50
C ASP A 132 -1.89 9.66 -1.74
N MET A 133 -2.66 9.98 -0.68
CA MET A 133 -3.94 10.69 -0.74
C MET A 133 -3.82 12.22 -0.71
N ARG A 134 -2.62 12.76 -0.87
CA ARG A 134 -2.41 14.23 -0.88
C ARG A 134 -2.95 14.79 -2.19
N ILE A 135 -3.76 15.83 -2.07
CA ILE A 135 -4.29 16.56 -3.23
C ILE A 135 -3.11 17.21 -3.97
N THR A 136 -3.02 16.94 -5.27
CA THR A 136 -2.00 17.49 -6.17
C THR A 136 -2.66 18.36 -7.24
N ASP A 137 -1.89 19.19 -7.93
CA ASP A 137 -2.41 20.03 -9.04
C ASP A 137 -3.03 19.19 -10.16
N ALA A 138 -2.57 17.93 -10.33
CA ALA A 138 -3.15 16.97 -11.25
C ALA A 138 -4.56 16.51 -10.83
N ASP A 139 -4.83 16.30 -9.55
CA ASP A 139 -6.18 15.97 -9.01
C ASP A 139 -7.15 17.15 -9.21
N LEU A 140 -6.66 18.40 -9.09
CA LEU A 140 -7.49 19.57 -9.40
C LEU A 140 -7.85 19.64 -10.88
N ALA A 141 -6.92 19.34 -11.78
CA ALA A 141 -7.20 19.24 -13.22
C ALA A 141 -8.15 18.07 -13.54
N TRP A 142 -8.02 16.95 -12.83
CA TRP A 142 -8.93 15.80 -12.96
C TRP A 142 -10.36 16.16 -12.54
N LYS A 143 -10.54 16.90 -11.43
CA LYS A 143 -11.86 17.39 -10.99
C LYS A 143 -12.57 18.26 -12.04
N GLN A 144 -11.82 19.06 -12.80
CA GLN A 144 -12.38 19.90 -13.87
C GLN A 144 -12.84 19.08 -15.09
N SER A 145 -12.36 17.84 -15.24
CA SER A 145 -12.67 16.94 -16.35
C SER A 145 -13.63 15.79 -15.96
N ILE A 146 -14.33 15.91 -14.82
CA ILE A 146 -15.30 14.89 -14.34
C ILE A 146 -16.40 14.58 -15.36
N ASP A 147 -16.84 15.57 -16.15
CA ASP A 147 -17.86 15.34 -17.20
C ASP A 147 -17.37 14.33 -18.26
N HIS A 148 -16.10 14.40 -18.64
CA HIS A 148 -15.47 13.45 -19.57
C HIS A 148 -15.33 12.05 -18.95
N TYR A 149 -15.02 11.97 -17.65
CA TYR A 149 -14.97 10.69 -16.93
C TYR A 149 -16.34 9.98 -16.89
N ILE A 150 -17.42 10.72 -16.61
CA ILE A 150 -18.79 10.16 -16.58
C ILE A 150 -19.23 9.67 -17.97
N ARG A 151 -18.76 10.32 -19.03
CA ARG A 151 -19.00 9.92 -20.43
C ARG A 151 -18.07 8.81 -20.91
N ASN A 152 -17.18 8.30 -20.06
CA ASN A 152 -16.23 7.24 -20.37
C ASN A 152 -15.23 7.65 -21.49
N GLU A 153 -14.93 8.95 -21.60
CA GLU A 153 -13.98 9.55 -22.54
C GLU A 153 -12.58 9.64 -21.90
N ASP A 154 -12.01 8.49 -21.56
CA ASP A 154 -10.78 8.40 -20.76
C ASP A 154 -9.53 9.00 -21.45
N GLU A 155 -9.60 9.19 -22.77
CA GLU A 155 -8.55 9.79 -23.59
C GLU A 155 -8.37 11.30 -23.34
N MET A 156 -9.39 11.97 -22.78
CA MET A 156 -9.36 13.40 -22.48
C MET A 156 -8.97 13.71 -21.02
N LEU A 157 -8.65 12.68 -20.23
CA LEU A 157 -8.31 12.84 -18.82
C LEU A 157 -6.82 13.18 -18.64
N PRO A 158 -6.48 14.03 -17.65
CA PRO A 158 -5.09 14.31 -17.28
C PRO A 158 -4.38 13.06 -16.75
N PRO A 159 -3.03 13.00 -16.77
CA PRO A 159 -2.28 11.83 -16.34
C PRO A 159 -2.56 11.47 -14.88
N ILE A 160 -2.95 10.21 -14.67
CA ILE A 160 -3.40 9.65 -13.39
C ILE A 160 -2.23 9.02 -12.63
N GLY A 161 -2.14 9.31 -11.33
CA GLY A 161 -1.18 8.70 -10.41
C GLY A 161 -1.62 7.31 -9.90
N ARG A 162 -1.21 6.95 -8.67
CA ARG A 162 -1.68 5.71 -8.03
C ARG A 162 -3.18 5.76 -7.69
N PHE A 163 -3.71 6.95 -7.45
CA PHE A 163 -5.11 7.23 -7.19
C PHE A 163 -5.53 8.46 -8.02
N ASN A 164 -6.81 8.51 -8.41
CA ASN A 164 -7.44 9.69 -9.01
C ASN A 164 -7.81 10.69 -7.92
#